data_AF-A0A947H649-F1
#
_entry.id   AF-A0A947H649-F1
#
_cell.length_a   1.000
_cell.length_b   1.000
_cell.length_c   1.000
_cell.angle_alpha   90.00
_cell.angle_beta   90.00
_cell.angle_gamma   90.00
#
_symmetry.space_group_name_H-M   'P 1'
#
loop_
_entity.id
_entity.type
_entity.pdbx_description
1 polymer ?
#
loop_
_entity_poly.entity_id
_entity_poly.type
_entity_poly.pdbx_seq_one_letter_code
_entity_poly.pdbx_strand_id
1 'polypeptide(L)'
;MKLILRSLAIILLSTSFFACKPAQEAQDTVKEGLKTTTDQIDKAKVLSDLTQVTGALATYRIQNDGKNPGSIQDLKLELNYPQDLVYDPKEGTVRSKTFPDL
;
A
#
# COMPACT_ATOMS: atom_id res chain seq x y z
N MET A 1 -20.30 45.31 38.82
CA MET A 1 -20.77 44.10 38.12
C MET A 1 -20.58 44.14 36.59
N LYS A 2 -20.83 45.27 35.90
CA LYS A 2 -20.66 45.38 34.43
C LYS A 2 -19.22 45.29 33.90
N LEU A 3 -18.20 45.64 34.70
CA LEU A 3 -16.79 45.53 34.30
C LEU A 3 -16.26 44.09 34.32
N ILE A 4 -16.66 43.28 35.30
CA ILE A 4 -16.22 41.88 35.44
C ILE A 4 -16.77 41.02 34.30
N LEU A 5 -18.00 41.30 33.85
CA LEU A 5 -18.63 40.60 32.73
C LEU A 5 -17.95 40.86 31.38
N ARG A 6 -17.33 42.04 31.20
CA ARG A 6 -16.57 42.39 29.98
C ARG A 6 -15.20 41.72 29.94
N SER A 7 -14.53 41.59 31.09
CA SER A 7 -13.23 40.91 31.19
C SER A 7 -13.36 39.40 30.92
N LEU A 8 -14.44 38.76 31.36
CA LEU A 8 -14.69 37.33 31.14
C LEU A 8 -14.92 37.00 29.65
N ALA A 9 -15.57 37.89 28.91
CA ALA A 9 -15.80 37.73 27.47
C ALA A 9 -14.51 37.81 26.64
N ILE A 10 -13.50 38.57 27.09
CA ILE A 10 -12.21 38.71 26.40
C ILE A 10 -11.33 37.46 26.61
N ILE A 11 -11.36 36.87 27.80
CA ILE A 11 -10.61 35.64 28.11
C ILE A 11 -11.19 34.43 27.32
N LEU A 12 -12.52 34.37 27.16
CA LEU A 12 -13.16 33.29 26.38
C LEU A 12 -12.88 33.36 24.87
N LEU A 13 -12.60 34.55 24.33
CA LEU A 13 -12.34 34.75 22.90
C LEU A 13 -10.87 34.48 22.52
N SER A 14 -9.95 34.56 23.47
CA SER A 14 -8.51 34.37 23.21
C SER A 14 -8.03 32.91 23.17
N THR A 15 -8.80 31.96 23.70
CA THR A 15 -8.41 30.53 23.73
C THR A 15 -8.66 29.81 22.41
N SER A 16 -9.39 30.42 21.48
CA SER A 16 -9.74 29.82 20.18
C SER A 16 -8.60 29.80 19.17
N PHE A 17 -7.55 30.62 19.36
CA PHE A 17 -6.47 30.78 18.38
C PHE A 17 -5.32 29.76 18.49
N PHE A 18 -5.23 29.01 19.60
CA PHE A 18 -4.13 28.06 19.81
C PHE A 18 -4.45 26.61 19.41
N ALA A 19 -5.71 26.30 19.07
CA ALA A 19 -6.14 24.92 18.79
C ALA A 19 -6.00 24.47 17.33
N CYS A 20 -5.71 25.38 16.39
CA CYS A 20 -5.78 25.06 14.95
C CYS A 20 -4.54 24.30 14.43
N LYS A 21 -3.33 24.63 14.91
CA LYS A 21 -2.08 23.96 14.52
C LYS A 21 -1.98 22.50 14.97
N PRO A 22 -2.19 22.16 16.27
CA PRO A 22 -2.06 20.76 16.71
C PRO A 22 -3.11 19.84 16.10
N ALA A 23 -4.30 20.36 15.75
CA ALA A 23 -5.34 19.57 15.08
C ALA A 23 -4.95 19.22 13.62
N GLN A 24 -4.31 20.15 12.90
CA GLN A 24 -3.82 19.92 11.55
C GLN A 24 -2.65 18.92 11.54
N GLU A 25 -1.68 19.10 12.43
CA GLU A 25 -0.51 18.20 12.57
C GLU A 25 -0.92 16.77 12.93
N ALA A 26 -1.94 16.61 13.79
CA ALA A 26 -2.50 15.29 14.11
C ALA A 26 -3.16 14.62 12.90
N GLN A 27 -3.90 15.38 12.08
CA GLN A 27 -4.52 14.85 10.85
C GLN A 27 -3.47 14.43 9.82
N ASP A 28 -2.43 15.24 9.63
CA ASP A 28 -1.36 14.93 8.68
C ASP A 28 -0.57 13.68 9.12
N THR A 29 -0.27 13.56 10.42
CA THR A 29 0.39 12.38 10.99
C THR A 29 -0.46 11.11 10.82
N VAL A 30 -1.77 11.19 11.07
CA VAL A 30 -2.68 10.06 10.88
C VAL A 30 -2.75 9.66 9.40
N LYS A 31 -2.81 10.64 8.49
CA LYS A 31 -2.86 10.39 7.05
C LYS A 31 -1.57 9.74 6.54
N GLU A 32 -0.42 10.20 7.00
CA GLU A 32 0.89 9.61 6.66
C GLU A 32 1.04 8.19 7.22
N GLY A 33 0.59 7.96 8.45
CA GLY A 33 0.55 6.63 9.05
C GLY A 33 -0.33 5.66 8.26
N LEU A 34 -1.55 6.08 7.90
CA LEU A 34 -2.46 5.27 7.09
C LEU A 34 -1.88 4.94 5.72
N LYS A 35 -1.25 5.92 5.06
CA LYS A 35 -0.59 5.71 3.78
C LYS A 35 0.53 4.69 3.90
N THR A 36 1.41 4.85 4.89
CA THR A 36 2.55 3.96 5.13
C THR A 36 2.08 2.52 5.40
N THR A 37 1.06 2.34 6.24
CA THR A 37 0.49 1.01 6.52
C THR A 37 -0.14 0.40 5.27
N THR A 38 -0.88 1.19 4.48
CA THR A 38 -1.50 0.69 3.23
C THR A 38 -0.44 0.27 2.22
N ASP A 39 0.59 1.09 2.01
CA ASP A 39 1.70 0.78 1.09
C ASP A 39 2.44 -0.51 1.52
N GLN A 40 2.61 -0.74 2.83
CA GLN A 40 3.20 -1.97 3.36
C GLN A 40 2.32 -3.21 3.11
N ILE A 41 1.00 -3.07 3.28
CA ILE A 41 0.04 -4.16 3.00
C ILE A 41 0.07 -4.49 1.50
N ASP A 42 0.09 -3.49 0.64
CA ASP A 42 0.15 -3.70 -0.81
C ASP A 42 1.46 -4.35 -1.23
N LYS A 43 2.60 -3.91 -0.67
CA LYS A 43 3.90 -4.56 -0.89
C LYS A 43 3.88 -6.03 -0.46
N ALA A 44 3.29 -6.35 0.69
CA ALA A 44 3.20 -7.72 1.18
C ALA A 44 2.34 -8.61 0.27
N LYS A 45 1.22 -8.08 -0.24
CA LYS A 45 0.36 -8.78 -1.21
C LYS A 45 1.07 -9.03 -2.53
N VAL A 46 1.77 -8.02 -3.07
CA VAL A 46 2.56 -8.19 -4.30
C VAL A 46 3.66 -9.23 -4.11
N LEU A 47 4.37 -9.21 -2.99
CA LEU A 47 5.38 -10.24 -2.67
C LEU A 47 4.77 -11.64 -2.58
N SER A 48 3.57 -11.76 -2.01
CA SER A 48 2.84 -13.03 -1.96
C SER A 48 2.50 -13.53 -3.36
N ASP A 49 1.97 -12.67 -4.23
CA ASP A 49 1.66 -13.00 -5.62
C ASP A 49 2.90 -13.43 -6.39
N LEU A 50 4.02 -12.69 -6.26
CA LEU A 50 5.31 -13.04 -6.89
C LEU A 50 5.79 -14.42 -6.44
N THR A 51 5.68 -14.72 -5.15
CA THR A 51 6.06 -16.02 -4.58
C THR A 51 5.21 -17.15 -5.14
N GLN A 52 3.89 -16.96 -5.19
CA GLN A 52 2.94 -17.94 -5.73
C GLN A 52 3.21 -18.22 -7.21
N VAL A 53 3.37 -17.17 -8.02
CA VAL A 53 3.65 -17.30 -9.46
C VAL A 53 4.99 -17.97 -9.68
N THR A 54 6.04 -17.59 -8.95
CA THR A 54 7.37 -18.20 -9.08
C THR A 54 7.34 -19.70 -8.77
N GLY A 55 6.66 -20.09 -7.69
CA GLY A 55 6.48 -21.51 -7.35
C GLY A 55 5.70 -22.26 -8.43
N ALA A 56 4.59 -21.70 -8.90
CA ALA A 56 3.78 -22.31 -9.95
C ALA A 56 4.52 -22.44 -11.29
N LEU A 57 5.34 -21.45 -11.66
CA LEU A 57 6.22 -21.52 -12.83
C LEU A 57 7.22 -22.67 -12.72
N ALA A 58 7.85 -22.83 -11.55
CA ALA A 58 8.77 -23.94 -11.30
C ALA A 58 8.04 -25.30 -11.43
N THR A 59 6.86 -25.44 -10.83
CA THR A 59 6.04 -26.65 -10.94
C THR A 59 5.63 -26.92 -12.39
N TYR A 60 5.18 -25.89 -13.13
CA TYR A 60 4.80 -26.02 -14.53
C TYR A 60 5.96 -26.53 -15.38
N ARG A 61 7.16 -25.97 -15.19
CA ARG A 61 8.36 -26.41 -15.91
C ARG A 61 8.70 -27.87 -15.61
N ILE A 62 8.59 -28.31 -14.36
CA ILE A 62 8.79 -29.72 -13.99
C ILE A 62 7.80 -30.63 -14.72
N GLN A 63 6.55 -30.20 -14.87
CA GLN A 63 5.48 -30.98 -15.51
C GLN A 63 5.52 -30.94 -17.05
N ASN A 64 6.20 -29.96 -17.65
CA ASN A 64 6.16 -29.69 -19.10
C ASN A 64 7.56 -29.71 -19.73
N ASP A 65 8.43 -30.63 -19.28
CA ASP A 65 9.76 -30.85 -19.85
C ASP A 65 10.63 -29.57 -19.91
N GLY A 66 10.57 -28.75 -18.86
CA GLY A 66 11.31 -27.51 -18.74
C GLY A 66 10.72 -26.30 -19.47
N LYS A 67 9.61 -26.48 -20.20
CA LYS A 67 8.95 -25.38 -20.93
C LYS A 67 8.25 -24.42 -19.98
N ASN A 68 8.32 -23.14 -20.34
CA ASN A 68 7.58 -22.07 -19.70
C ASN A 68 6.14 -22.01 -20.25
N PRO A 69 5.15 -21.60 -19.44
CA PRO A 69 3.81 -21.33 -19.94
C PRO A 69 3.82 -20.14 -20.92
N GLY A 70 2.81 -20.06 -21.78
CA GLY A 70 2.68 -18.93 -22.71
C GLY A 70 2.27 -17.65 -21.98
N SER A 71 1.55 -17.80 -20.87
CA SER A 71 1.09 -16.70 -20.02
C SER A 71 0.98 -17.11 -18.55
N ILE A 72 0.97 -16.15 -17.63
CA ILE A 72 0.71 -16.44 -16.21
C ILE A 72 -0.74 -16.90 -15.97
N GLN A 73 -1.67 -16.58 -16.86
CA GLN A 73 -3.06 -17.03 -16.79
C GLN A 73 -3.19 -18.55 -16.93
N ASP A 74 -2.23 -19.20 -17.60
CA ASP A 74 -2.18 -20.65 -17.75
C ASP A 74 -1.98 -21.37 -16.40
N LEU A 75 -1.43 -20.67 -15.41
CA LEU A 75 -1.20 -21.18 -14.05
C LEU A 75 -2.46 -21.17 -13.18
N LYS A 76 -3.53 -20.49 -13.61
CA LYS A 76 -4.85 -20.43 -12.94
C LYS A 76 -4.77 -20.05 -11.44
N LEU A 77 -3.91 -19.08 -11.12
CA LEU A 77 -3.72 -18.59 -9.76
C LEU A 77 -4.71 -17.48 -9.41
N GLU A 78 -5.14 -17.46 -8.14
CA GLU A 78 -5.91 -16.37 -7.57
C GLU A 78 -4.94 -15.33 -6.96
N LEU A 79 -4.68 -14.26 -7.70
CA LEU A 79 -3.70 -13.23 -7.35
C LEU A 79 -4.38 -11.97 -6.83
N ASN A 80 -3.72 -11.27 -5.91
CA ASN A 80 -4.21 -10.00 -5.36
C ASN A 80 -4.14 -8.87 -6.41
N TYR A 81 -3.03 -8.79 -7.15
CA TYR A 81 -2.72 -7.71 -8.10
C TYR A 81 -2.14 -8.26 -9.42
N PRO A 82 -2.90 -9.07 -10.20
CA PRO A 82 -2.41 -9.66 -11.44
C PRO A 82 -1.94 -8.62 -12.47
N GLN A 83 -2.55 -7.43 -12.48
CA GLN A 83 -2.19 -6.32 -13.38
C GLN A 83 -0.81 -5.71 -13.07
N ASP A 84 -0.31 -5.89 -11.86
CA ASP A 84 1.00 -5.38 -11.44
C ASP A 84 2.15 -6.26 -11.92
N LEU A 85 1.86 -7.51 -12.29
CA LEU A 85 2.88 -8.46 -12.69
C LEU A 85 3.26 -8.33 -14.16
N VAL A 86 4.55 -8.45 -14.43
CA VAL A 86 5.16 -8.53 -15.76
C VAL A 86 5.86 -9.87 -15.88
N TYR A 87 5.38 -10.68 -16.81
CA TYR A 87 5.92 -12.00 -17.08
C TYR A 87 6.78 -12.01 -18.35
N ASP A 88 7.95 -12.62 -18.26
CA ASP A 88 8.78 -12.94 -19.41
C ASP A 88 8.67 -14.45 -19.72
N PRO A 89 8.00 -14.85 -20.81
CA PRO A 89 7.86 -16.25 -21.20
C PRO A 89 9.17 -16.88 -21.70
N LYS A 90 10.14 -16.07 -22.15
CA LYS A 90 11.44 -16.59 -22.60
C LYS A 90 12.27 -17.04 -21.42
N GLU A 91 12.39 -16.18 -20.42
CA GLU A 91 13.19 -16.44 -19.21
C GLU A 91 12.39 -17.22 -18.16
N GLY A 92 11.06 -17.25 -18.25
CA GLY A 92 10.20 -17.86 -17.24
C GLY A 92 10.24 -17.11 -15.91
N THR A 93 10.36 -15.79 -15.96
CA THR A 93 10.49 -14.93 -14.77
C THR A 93 9.33 -13.96 -14.67
N VAL A 94 9.01 -13.54 -13.44
CA VAL A 94 7.95 -12.57 -13.16
C VAL A 94 8.50 -11.46 -12.27
N ARG A 95 8.05 -10.22 -12.50
CA ARG A 95 8.42 -9.04 -11.71
C ARG A 95 7.20 -8.14 -11.45
N SER A 96 7.28 -7.31 -10.42
CA SER A 96 6.29 -6.27 -10.13
C SER A 96 6.61 -4.96 -10.87
N LYS A 97 5.58 -4.25 -11.34
CA LYS A 97 5.70 -2.88 -11.87
C LYS A 97 5.86 -1.86 -10.74
N THR A 98 5.10 -2.03 -9.67
CA THR A 98 5.03 -1.08 -8.55
C THR A 98 6.21 -1.21 -7.59
N PHE A 99 6.72 -2.43 -7.40
CA PHE A 99 7.84 -2.75 -6.50
C PHE A 99 8.95 -3.49 -7.27
N PRO A 100 9.70 -2.80 -8.15
CA PRO A 100 10.68 -3.42 -9.04
C PRO A 100 11.90 -4.03 -8.34
N ASP A 101 12.12 -3.68 -7.06
CA ASP A 101 13.24 -4.16 -6.24
C ASP A 101 12.91 -5.41 -5.41
N LEU A 102 11.71 -5.98 -5.56
CA LEU A 102 11.31 -7.26 -4.94
C LEU A 102 11.86 -8.48 -5.70
#